data_AF-A0A0K2Y7I7-F1
#
_entry.id   AF-A0A0K2Y7I7-F1
#
_cell.length_a   1.000
_cell.length_b   1.000
_cell.length_c   1.000
_cell.angle_alpha   90.00
_cell.angle_beta   90.00
_cell.angle_gamma   90.00
#
_symmetry.space_group_name_H-M   'P 1'
#
loop_
_entity.id
_entity.type
_entity.pdbx_description
1 polymer ?
#
loop_
_entity_poly.entity_id
_entity_poly.type
_entity_poly.pdbx_seq_one_letter_code
_entity_poly.pdbx_strand_id
1 'polypeptide(L)'
;MRSLTLYAVCVGMLLADAPPAPQSGQTPPANSFPSLEIPKGANHASQQFLQCNAIFESRKAEINNQLQLLQERALTLQNLQEQTQSLLDQRNAKVAKREKDLDAHLKEFEAKEKAFKDLQTQKEKELKKLIAQNEQLLKEIKEGSSSKVATTYAKMKDSKAAPILQDMPINQAATILSKLEAKDMGKILAKMDPAKAASLTEMLQKGPPFKAPPPPPPPPKPKDEDE
;
A
#
# COMPACT_ATOMS: atom_id res chain seq x y z
N MET A 1 21.90 -20.84 3.64
CA MET A 1 21.55 -22.13 4.27
C MET A 1 22.54 -22.41 5.40
N ARG A 2 22.19 -22.08 6.64
CA ARG A 2 22.90 -22.54 7.84
C ARG A 2 21.86 -22.77 8.95
N SER A 3 21.58 -24.05 9.18
CA SER A 3 21.21 -24.70 10.44
C SER A 3 20.17 -24.01 11.34
N LEU A 4 18.88 -24.22 11.03
CA LEU A 4 17.81 -24.22 12.03
C LEU A 4 17.51 -25.68 12.41
N THR A 5 18.18 -26.17 13.43
CA THR A 5 17.76 -27.39 14.15
C THR A 5 18.35 -27.30 15.54
N LEU A 6 17.54 -26.83 16.49
CA LEU A 6 17.45 -27.31 17.87
C LEU A 6 16.48 -26.38 18.62
N TYR A 7 15.19 -26.68 18.61
CA TYR A 7 14.28 -26.38 19.71
C TYR A 7 13.02 -27.23 19.55
N ALA A 8 13.19 -28.54 19.74
CA ALA A 8 12.11 -29.51 19.85
C ALA A 8 12.57 -30.58 20.83
N VAL A 9 12.53 -30.25 22.13
CA VAL A 9 12.65 -31.23 23.21
C VAL A 9 11.56 -30.92 24.23
N CYS A 10 10.58 -31.84 24.28
CA CYS A 10 9.75 -32.19 25.42
C CYS A 10 8.73 -31.17 25.94
N VAL A 11 7.65 -31.00 25.18
CA VAL A 11 6.30 -30.96 25.76
C VAL A 11 5.98 -32.38 26.21
N GLY A 12 6.04 -32.64 27.52
CA GLY A 12 5.73 -33.96 28.07
C GLY A 12 6.26 -34.19 29.47
N MET A 13 5.72 -33.49 30.47
CA MET A 13 5.70 -34.01 31.84
C MET A 13 4.51 -33.42 32.59
N LEU A 14 3.40 -34.16 32.51
CA LEU A 14 2.30 -34.11 33.44
C LEU A 14 2.74 -34.65 34.82
N LEU A 15 2.18 -34.02 35.86
CA LEU A 15 1.77 -34.61 37.15
C LEU A 15 2.88 -35.11 38.11
N ALA A 16 3.31 -34.22 39.00
CA ALA A 16 3.67 -34.44 40.41
C ALA A 16 3.99 -33.04 41.00
N ASP A 17 3.61 -32.60 42.18
CA ASP A 17 2.94 -33.21 43.32
C ASP A 17 2.24 -32.04 44.05
N ALA A 18 0.98 -32.21 44.44
CA ALA A 18 0.28 -31.20 45.22
C ALA A 18 0.79 -31.24 46.67
N PRO A 19 1.00 -30.10 47.35
CA PRO A 19 1.33 -30.13 48.77
C PRO A 19 0.17 -30.80 49.52
N PRO A 20 0.44 -31.79 50.40
CA PRO A 20 -0.64 -32.49 51.09
C PRO A 20 -1.45 -31.51 51.95
N ALA A 21 -2.76 -31.65 51.87
CA ALA A 21 -3.69 -31.04 52.81
C ALA A 21 -3.29 -31.39 54.26
N PRO A 22 -3.41 -30.46 55.22
CA PRO A 22 -3.10 -30.75 56.60
C PRO A 22 -4.05 -31.85 57.11
N GLN A 23 -3.46 -32.98 57.48
CA GLN A 23 -4.18 -34.11 58.04
C GLN A 23 -4.87 -33.68 59.34
N SER A 24 -6.20 -33.69 59.31
CA SER A 24 -7.03 -33.85 60.49
C SER A 24 -6.69 -35.19 61.15
N GLY A 25 -6.37 -35.17 62.44
CA GLY A 25 -6.33 -36.40 63.25
C GLY A 25 -5.00 -36.69 63.93
N GLN A 26 -4.52 -35.77 64.76
CA GLN A 26 -3.78 -36.15 65.97
C GLN A 26 -4.36 -35.32 67.12
N THR A 27 -5.23 -35.95 67.91
CA THR A 27 -5.52 -35.47 69.26
C THR A 27 -4.19 -35.36 70.00
N PRO A 28 -3.81 -34.19 70.53
CA PRO A 28 -2.65 -34.11 71.40
C PRO A 28 -2.88 -35.03 72.60
N PRO A 29 -1.83 -35.66 73.14
CA PRO A 29 -1.98 -36.46 74.36
C PRO A 29 -2.62 -35.58 75.43
N ALA A 30 -3.59 -36.16 76.15
CA ALA A 30 -4.12 -35.60 77.37
C ALA A 30 -2.98 -35.53 78.40
N ASN A 31 -2.13 -34.50 78.27
CA ASN A 31 -1.21 -34.11 79.30
C ASN A 31 -2.08 -33.57 80.42
N SER A 32 -2.26 -34.42 81.42
CA SER A 32 -2.80 -34.09 82.74
C SER A 32 -2.29 -32.71 83.14
N PHE A 33 -3.22 -31.77 83.34
CA PHE A 33 -2.92 -30.52 84.03
C PHE A 33 -2.10 -30.87 85.29
N PRO A 34 -0.92 -30.28 85.51
CA PRO A 34 -0.25 -30.44 86.78
C PRO A 34 -1.20 -29.92 87.85
N SER A 35 -1.57 -30.79 88.79
CA SER A 35 -2.33 -30.39 89.98
C SER A 35 -1.64 -29.18 90.59
N LEU A 36 -2.37 -28.07 90.67
CA LEU A 36 -1.96 -26.89 91.40
C LEU A 36 -1.88 -27.25 92.88
N GLU A 37 -0.72 -27.71 93.33
CA GLU A 37 -0.37 -27.60 94.74
C GLU A 37 -0.29 -26.12 95.07
N ILE A 38 -1.19 -25.66 95.93
CA ILE A 38 -1.25 -24.26 96.38
C ILE A 38 -0.06 -24.03 97.32
N PRO A 39 0.93 -23.19 96.96
CA PRO A 39 1.98 -22.81 97.90
C PRO A 39 1.38 -21.91 98.98
N LYS A 40 1.64 -22.24 100.24
CA LYS A 40 1.35 -21.39 101.41
C LYS A 40 2.19 -20.10 101.32
N GLY A 41 1.63 -19.09 100.66
CA GLY A 41 2.21 -17.77 100.44
C GLY A 41 1.29 -16.89 99.57
N ALA A 42 0.07 -16.63 100.05
CA ALA A 42 -1.10 -16.24 99.25
C ALA A 42 -1.09 -14.82 98.60
N ASN A 43 -0.02 -14.03 98.71
CA ASN A 43 0.00 -12.65 98.18
C ASN A 43 0.94 -12.43 97.00
N HIS A 44 2.02 -13.21 96.85
CA HIS A 44 3.03 -12.95 95.80
C HIS A 44 2.77 -13.75 94.51
N ALA A 45 2.25 -14.98 94.62
CA ALA A 45 1.95 -15.85 93.47
C ALA A 45 0.70 -15.43 92.69
N SER A 46 -0.31 -14.91 93.38
CA SER A 46 -1.53 -14.33 92.80
C SER A 46 -1.23 -13.04 92.02
N GLN A 47 -0.36 -12.18 92.54
CA GLN A 47 0.12 -10.98 91.84
C GLN A 47 0.94 -11.32 90.58
N GLN A 48 1.81 -12.34 90.65
CA GLN A 48 2.57 -12.82 89.48
C GLN A 48 1.67 -13.41 88.39
N PHE A 49 0.65 -14.21 88.75
CA PHE A 49 -0.31 -14.74 87.78
C PHE A 49 -1.13 -13.65 87.09
N LEU A 50 -1.58 -12.64 87.84
CA LEU A 50 -2.28 -11.48 87.27
C LEU A 50 -1.37 -10.67 86.32
N GLN A 51 -0.08 -10.53 86.66
CA GLN A 51 0.92 -9.90 85.80
C GLN A 51 1.17 -10.71 84.51
N CYS A 52 1.23 -12.04 84.59
CA CYS A 52 1.33 -12.90 83.41
C CYS A 52 0.12 -12.73 82.48
N ASN A 53 -1.11 -12.73 83.01
CA ASN A 53 -2.32 -12.50 82.20
C ASN A 53 -2.32 -11.13 81.51
N ALA A 54 -1.88 -10.07 82.19
CA ALA A 54 -1.74 -8.75 81.57
C ALA A 54 -0.72 -8.76 80.41
N ILE A 55 0.40 -9.46 80.55
CA ILE A 55 1.40 -9.63 79.48
C ILE A 55 0.83 -10.44 78.31
N PHE A 56 0.07 -11.50 78.58
CA PHE A 56 -0.55 -12.32 77.52
C PHE A 56 -1.59 -11.53 76.73
N GLU A 57 -2.47 -10.79 77.40
CA GLU A 57 -3.46 -9.96 76.71
C GLU A 57 -2.79 -8.81 75.93
N SER A 58 -1.71 -8.21 76.46
CA SER A 58 -0.92 -7.21 75.74
C SER A 58 -0.28 -7.78 74.47
N ARG A 59 0.36 -8.95 74.54
CA ARG A 59 0.95 -9.61 73.36
C ARG A 59 -0.09 -10.07 72.36
N LYS A 60 -1.23 -10.57 72.83
CA LYS A 60 -2.36 -10.95 71.97
C LYS A 60 -2.90 -9.73 71.22
N ALA A 61 -3.03 -8.58 71.89
CA ALA A 61 -3.41 -7.33 71.24
C ALA A 61 -2.36 -6.86 70.21
N GLU A 62 -1.08 -6.96 70.53
CA GLU A 62 0.01 -6.65 69.60
C GLU A 62 -0.02 -7.56 68.35
N ILE A 63 -0.17 -8.86 68.53
CA ILE A 63 -0.26 -9.83 67.42
C ILE A 63 -1.50 -9.54 66.55
N ASN A 64 -2.64 -9.22 67.15
CA ASN A 64 -3.84 -8.86 66.40
C ASN A 64 -3.63 -7.59 65.55
N ASN A 65 -2.97 -6.57 66.11
CA ASN A 65 -2.63 -5.36 65.36
C ASN A 65 -1.66 -5.66 64.19
N GLN A 66 -0.64 -6.50 64.43
CA GLN A 66 0.29 -6.93 63.37
C GLN A 66 -0.42 -7.74 62.27
N LEU A 67 -1.37 -8.59 62.65
CA LEU A 67 -2.17 -9.39 61.71
C LEU A 67 -3.08 -8.49 60.85
N GLN A 68 -3.72 -7.48 61.44
CA GLN A 68 -4.50 -6.48 60.70
C GLN A 68 -3.62 -5.72 59.69
N LEU A 69 -2.45 -5.25 60.12
CA LEU A 69 -1.50 -4.58 59.24
C LEU A 69 -1.03 -5.47 58.08
N LEU A 70 -0.82 -6.77 58.35
CA LEU A 70 -0.42 -7.73 57.32
C LEU A 70 -1.54 -7.96 56.32
N GLN A 71 -2.80 -8.06 56.78
CA GLN A 71 -3.97 -8.17 55.91
C GLN A 71 -4.13 -6.95 55.01
N GLU A 72 -3.99 -5.73 55.55
CA GLU A 72 -4.04 -4.50 54.76
C GLU A 72 -2.94 -4.47 53.68
N ARG A 73 -1.71 -4.87 54.03
CA ARG A 73 -0.61 -5.01 53.07
C ARG A 73 -0.88 -6.06 52.00
N ALA A 74 -1.46 -7.20 52.36
CA ALA A 74 -1.81 -8.24 51.40
C ALA A 74 -2.86 -7.74 50.40
N LEU A 75 -3.90 -7.05 50.88
CA LEU A 75 -4.94 -6.46 50.03
C LEU A 75 -4.38 -5.38 49.09
N THR A 76 -3.49 -4.52 49.58
CA THR A 76 -2.85 -3.49 48.73
C THR A 76 -1.95 -4.10 47.66
N LEU A 77 -1.17 -5.12 48.00
CA LEU A 77 -0.34 -5.85 47.03
C LEU A 77 -1.18 -6.57 45.98
N GLN A 78 -2.28 -7.21 46.40
CA GLN A 78 -3.21 -7.87 45.48
C GLN A 78 -3.80 -6.85 44.50
N ASN A 79 -4.29 -5.71 44.98
CA ASN A 79 -4.83 -4.66 44.12
C ASN A 79 -3.77 -4.13 43.13
N LEU A 80 -2.55 -3.87 43.60
CA LEU A 80 -1.44 -3.46 42.74
C LEU A 80 -1.11 -4.50 41.66
N GLN A 81 -1.12 -5.79 42.02
CA GLN A 81 -0.90 -6.88 41.09
C GLN A 81 -2.01 -6.93 40.02
N GLU A 82 -3.28 -6.82 40.43
CA GLU A 82 -4.42 -6.81 39.51
C GLU A 82 -4.38 -5.60 38.57
N GLN A 83 -4.06 -4.41 39.08
CA GLN A 83 -3.89 -3.20 38.27
C GLN A 83 -2.74 -3.35 37.26
N THR A 84 -1.62 -3.91 37.70
CA THR A 84 -0.46 -4.15 36.83
C THR A 84 -0.79 -5.16 35.75
N GLN A 85 -1.47 -6.26 36.10
CA GLN A 85 -1.87 -7.28 35.14
C GLN A 85 -2.83 -6.70 34.09
N SER A 86 -3.85 -5.95 34.52
CA SER A 86 -4.78 -5.26 33.62
C SER A 86 -4.07 -4.30 32.66
N LEU A 87 -3.08 -3.55 33.17
CA LEU A 87 -2.27 -2.65 32.34
C LEU A 87 -1.44 -3.43 31.31
N LEU A 88 -0.80 -4.51 31.72
CA LEU A 88 -0.03 -5.39 30.83
C LEU A 88 -0.92 -6.00 29.75
N ASP A 89 -2.10 -6.49 30.11
CA ASP A 89 -3.07 -7.06 29.17
C ASP A 89 -3.53 -6.01 28.16
N GLN A 90 -3.81 -4.78 28.62
CA GLN A 90 -4.15 -3.67 27.73
C GLN A 90 -3.01 -3.32 26.76
N ARG A 91 -1.76 -3.34 27.23
CA ARG A 91 -0.58 -3.07 26.40
C ARG A 91 -0.37 -4.18 25.39
N ASN A 92 -0.43 -5.43 25.81
CA ASN A 92 -0.30 -6.60 24.95
C ASN A 92 -1.38 -6.62 23.87
N ALA A 93 -2.64 -6.30 24.21
CA ALA A 93 -3.73 -6.18 23.23
C ALA A 93 -3.47 -5.05 22.22
N LYS A 94 -2.95 -3.90 22.66
CA LYS A 94 -2.58 -2.78 21.77
C LYS A 94 -1.42 -3.15 20.85
N VAL A 95 -0.40 -3.83 21.36
CA VAL A 95 0.74 -4.31 20.57
C VAL A 95 0.28 -5.34 19.54
N ALA A 96 -0.47 -6.36 19.95
CA ALA A 96 -1.00 -7.38 19.05
C ALA A 96 -1.92 -6.79 17.96
N LYS A 97 -2.68 -5.74 18.27
CA LYS A 97 -3.46 -5.01 17.25
C LYS A 97 -2.53 -4.31 16.25
N ARG A 98 -1.53 -3.57 16.73
CA ARG A 98 -0.56 -2.87 15.88
C ARG A 98 0.24 -3.83 15.00
N GLU A 99 0.63 -4.98 15.53
CA GLU A 99 1.32 -6.02 14.76
C GLU A 99 0.45 -6.53 13.62
N LYS A 100 -0.83 -6.83 13.89
CA LYS A 100 -1.79 -7.23 12.84
C LYS A 100 -2.00 -6.15 11.80
N ASP A 101 -2.15 -4.89 12.22
CA ASP A 101 -2.32 -3.75 11.32
C ASP A 101 -1.06 -3.56 10.45
N LEU A 102 0.13 -3.66 11.04
CA LEU A 102 1.41 -3.57 10.32
C LEU A 102 1.59 -4.73 9.34
N ASP A 103 1.28 -5.96 9.73
CA ASP A 103 1.34 -7.12 8.83
C ASP A 103 0.37 -6.99 7.64
N ALA A 104 -0.82 -6.44 7.88
CA ALA A 104 -1.77 -6.14 6.81
C ALA A 104 -1.22 -5.07 5.85
N HIS A 105 -0.66 -3.99 6.39
CA HIS A 105 -0.04 -2.95 5.58
C HIS A 105 1.18 -3.44 4.81
N LEU A 106 2.03 -4.29 5.40
CA LEU A 106 3.18 -4.88 4.71
C LEU A 106 2.73 -5.69 3.49
N LYS A 107 1.72 -6.56 3.65
CA LYS A 107 1.15 -7.32 2.52
C LYS A 107 0.54 -6.41 1.45
N GLU A 108 -0.13 -5.33 1.86
CA GLU A 108 -0.67 -4.34 0.94
C GLU A 108 0.44 -3.63 0.16
N PHE A 109 1.52 -3.21 0.84
CA PHE A 109 2.66 -2.56 0.21
C PHE A 109 3.40 -3.49 -0.75
N GLU A 110 3.63 -4.76 -0.37
CA GLU A 110 4.24 -5.75 -1.26
C GLU A 110 3.39 -5.99 -2.52
N ALA A 111 2.06 -6.04 -2.39
CA ALA A 111 1.15 -6.17 -3.53
C ALA A 111 1.19 -4.94 -4.44
N LYS A 112 1.18 -3.73 -3.84
CA LYS A 112 1.28 -2.46 -4.58
C LYS A 112 2.63 -2.32 -5.28
N GLU A 113 3.72 -2.72 -4.65
CA GLU A 113 5.07 -2.66 -5.24
C GLU A 113 5.16 -3.57 -6.48
N LYS A 114 4.62 -4.79 -6.39
CA LYS A 114 4.54 -5.72 -7.54
C LYS A 114 3.70 -5.13 -8.67
N ALA A 115 2.50 -4.65 -8.35
CA ALA A 115 1.61 -4.03 -9.35
C ALA A 115 2.25 -2.80 -10.01
N PHE A 116 2.97 -1.98 -9.23
CA PHE A 116 3.68 -0.81 -9.75
C PHE A 116 4.84 -1.19 -10.68
N LYS A 117 5.65 -2.19 -10.30
CA LYS A 117 6.72 -2.73 -11.15
C LYS A 117 6.16 -3.28 -12.46
N ASP A 118 5.08 -4.04 -12.41
CA ASP A 118 4.44 -4.58 -13.61
C ASP A 118 3.92 -3.45 -14.52
N LEU A 119 3.23 -2.46 -13.94
CA LEU A 119 2.75 -1.29 -14.68
C LEU A 119 3.90 -0.50 -15.30
N GLN A 120 4.99 -0.29 -14.55
CA GLN A 120 6.18 0.41 -15.04
C GLN A 120 6.79 -0.32 -16.25
N THR A 121 6.96 -1.65 -16.17
CA THR A 121 7.51 -2.41 -17.30
C THR A 121 6.59 -2.40 -18.53
N GLN A 122 5.27 -2.41 -18.34
CA GLN A 122 4.30 -2.28 -19.44
C GLN A 122 4.41 -0.90 -20.09
N LYS A 123 4.43 0.16 -19.28
CA LYS A 123 4.55 1.54 -19.78
C LYS A 123 5.87 1.79 -20.49
N GLU A 124 6.97 1.24 -19.99
CA GLU A 124 8.27 1.31 -20.68
C GLU A 124 8.24 0.60 -22.04
N LYS A 125 7.59 -0.56 -22.14
CA LYS A 125 7.42 -1.26 -23.42
C LYS A 125 6.56 -0.47 -24.40
N GLU A 126 5.43 0.06 -23.94
CA GLU A 126 4.56 0.93 -24.74
C GLU A 126 5.29 2.17 -25.23
N LEU A 127 6.03 2.83 -24.34
CA LEU A 127 6.80 4.03 -24.67
C LEU A 127 7.88 3.73 -25.71
N LYS A 128 8.65 2.65 -25.53
CA LYS A 128 9.66 2.22 -26.50
C LYS A 128 9.05 1.92 -27.87
N LYS A 129 7.88 1.25 -27.90
CA LYS A 129 7.15 0.98 -29.15
C LYS A 129 6.73 2.28 -29.83
N LEU A 130 6.17 3.23 -29.07
CA LEU A 130 5.70 4.50 -29.61
C LEU A 130 6.86 5.37 -30.12
N ILE A 131 7.99 5.40 -29.40
CA ILE A 131 9.21 6.07 -29.86
C ILE A 131 9.69 5.46 -31.17
N ALA A 132 9.80 4.12 -31.25
CA ALA A 132 10.23 3.45 -32.48
C ALA A 132 9.29 3.73 -33.67
N GLN A 133 7.97 3.76 -33.43
CA GLN A 133 6.98 4.13 -34.45
C GLN A 133 7.15 5.57 -34.91
N ASN A 134 7.33 6.51 -33.98
CA ASN A 134 7.54 7.92 -34.30
C ASN A 134 8.85 8.15 -35.05
N GLU A 135 9.94 7.49 -34.65
CA GLU A 135 11.22 7.56 -35.36
C GLU A 135 11.10 7.04 -36.80
N GLN A 136 10.37 5.94 -36.99
CA GLN A 136 10.14 5.40 -38.32
C GLN A 136 9.28 6.33 -39.18
N LEU A 137 8.19 6.87 -38.64
CA LEU A 137 7.36 7.87 -39.32
C LEU A 137 8.17 9.13 -39.67
N LEU A 138 9.04 9.60 -38.77
CA LEU A 138 9.91 10.75 -39.05
C LEU A 138 10.91 10.46 -40.17
N LYS A 139 11.45 9.24 -40.27
CA LYS A 139 12.29 8.82 -41.40
C LYS A 139 11.49 8.83 -42.70
N GLU A 140 10.31 8.22 -42.71
CA GLU A 140 9.42 8.19 -43.89
C GLU A 140 9.01 9.60 -44.34
N ILE A 141 8.73 10.52 -43.41
CA ILE A 141 8.42 11.92 -43.72
C ILE A 141 9.63 12.62 -44.33
N LYS A 142 10.84 12.44 -43.78
CA LYS A 142 12.08 13.08 -44.28
C LYS A 142 12.51 12.54 -45.65
N GLU A 143 12.42 11.23 -45.85
CA GLU A 143 12.69 10.59 -47.14
C GLU A 143 11.63 11.01 -48.17
N GLY A 144 10.36 11.09 -47.74
CA GLY A 144 9.27 11.63 -48.53
C GLY A 144 9.52 13.08 -48.93
N SER A 145 9.93 13.95 -48.01
CA SER A 145 10.12 15.39 -48.24
C SER A 145 11.30 15.73 -49.15
N SER A 146 12.32 14.87 -49.21
CA SER A 146 13.50 15.03 -50.06
C SER A 146 13.37 14.39 -51.46
N SER A 147 12.13 14.10 -51.90
CA SER A 147 11.96 13.41 -53.19
C SER A 147 12.50 14.23 -54.37
N LYS A 148 13.21 13.56 -55.29
CA LYS A 148 13.74 14.16 -56.55
C LYS A 148 12.67 14.96 -57.29
N VAL A 149 11.42 14.51 -57.25
CA VAL A 149 10.27 15.19 -57.86
C VAL A 149 10.12 16.62 -57.34
N ALA A 150 10.12 16.82 -56.02
CA ALA A 150 10.03 18.15 -55.43
C ALA A 150 11.21 19.05 -55.86
N THR A 151 12.43 18.50 -55.91
CA THR A 151 13.61 19.25 -56.38
C THR A 151 13.52 19.64 -57.86
N THR A 152 12.90 18.82 -58.70
CA THR A 152 12.68 19.13 -60.13
C THR A 152 11.69 20.29 -60.29
N TYR A 153 10.59 20.27 -59.53
CA TYR A 153 9.60 21.37 -59.56
C TYR A 153 10.14 22.66 -58.93
N ALA A 154 10.99 22.57 -57.89
CA ALA A 154 11.66 23.74 -57.30
C ALA A 154 12.61 24.45 -58.28
N LYS A 155 13.28 23.69 -59.15
CA LYS A 155 14.21 24.23 -60.16
C LYS A 155 13.52 24.70 -61.44
N MET A 156 12.25 24.32 -61.64
CA MET A 156 11.48 24.71 -62.81
C MET A 156 10.90 26.11 -62.62
N LYS A 157 10.88 26.92 -63.68
CA LYS A 157 10.28 28.27 -63.64
C LYS A 157 8.82 28.18 -63.20
N ASP A 158 8.42 28.97 -62.19
CA ASP A 158 7.08 28.89 -61.59
C ASP A 158 5.94 28.99 -62.64
N SER A 159 6.14 29.79 -63.70
CA SER A 159 5.18 29.95 -64.81
C SER A 159 4.94 28.68 -65.64
N LYS A 160 5.87 27.71 -65.58
CA LYS A 160 5.71 26.38 -66.20
C LYS A 160 5.25 25.34 -65.18
N ALA A 161 5.70 25.46 -63.93
CA ALA A 161 5.33 24.53 -62.87
C ALA A 161 3.85 24.65 -62.45
N ALA A 162 3.32 25.88 -62.38
CA ALA A 162 1.94 26.14 -61.98
C ALA A 162 0.88 25.42 -62.86
N PRO A 163 0.89 25.53 -64.20
CA PRO A 163 -0.08 24.81 -65.03
C PRO A 163 0.08 23.29 -64.95
N ILE A 164 1.31 22.78 -64.87
CA ILE A 164 1.55 21.31 -64.75
C ILE A 164 0.96 20.76 -63.45
N LEU A 165 1.09 21.48 -62.33
CA LEU A 165 0.51 21.07 -61.05
C LEU A 165 -1.01 21.28 -61.01
N GLN A 166 -1.53 22.22 -61.80
CA GLN A 166 -2.96 22.48 -61.93
C GLN A 166 -3.70 21.35 -62.67
N ASP A 167 -3.05 20.73 -63.64
CA ASP A 167 -3.62 19.66 -64.47
C ASP A 167 -3.46 18.25 -63.85
N MET A 168 -2.70 18.14 -62.77
CA MET A 168 -2.49 16.91 -62.01
C MET A 168 -3.62 16.67 -60.98
N PRO A 169 -3.89 15.41 -60.57
CA PRO A 169 -4.80 15.14 -59.46
C PRO A 169 -4.41 15.88 -58.18
N ILE A 170 -5.40 16.46 -57.50
CA ILE A 170 -5.20 17.35 -56.35
C ILE A 170 -4.32 16.74 -55.24
N ASN A 171 -4.42 15.43 -55.01
CA ASN A 171 -3.62 14.71 -54.00
C ASN A 171 -2.13 14.67 -54.35
N GLN A 172 -1.80 14.46 -55.64
CA GLN A 172 -0.42 14.39 -56.10
C GLN A 172 0.20 15.79 -56.14
N ALA A 173 -0.57 16.79 -56.57
CA ALA A 173 -0.15 18.20 -56.53
C ALA A 173 0.11 18.67 -55.09
N ALA A 174 -0.79 18.37 -54.14
CA ALA A 174 -0.59 18.65 -52.72
C ALA A 174 0.66 17.94 -52.15
N THR A 175 0.89 16.69 -52.55
CA THR A 175 2.08 15.91 -52.15
C THR A 175 3.38 16.51 -52.67
N ILE A 176 3.39 17.12 -53.86
CA ILE A 176 4.59 17.77 -54.41
C ILE A 176 4.77 19.14 -53.75
N LEU A 177 3.70 19.93 -53.60
CA LEU A 177 3.72 21.25 -52.98
C LEU A 177 4.14 21.19 -51.51
N SER A 178 3.70 20.18 -50.74
CA SER A 178 4.08 20.02 -49.33
C SER A 178 5.57 19.73 -49.11
N LYS A 179 6.31 19.42 -50.19
CA LYS A 179 7.73 19.09 -50.17
C LYS A 179 8.60 20.22 -50.72
N LEU A 180 7.98 21.29 -51.23
CA LEU A 180 8.68 22.49 -51.68
C LEU A 180 8.90 23.44 -50.51
N GLU A 181 9.96 24.24 -50.59
CA GLU A 181 10.18 25.35 -49.66
C GLU A 181 9.00 26.34 -49.73
N ALA A 182 8.63 26.93 -48.59
CA ALA A 182 7.47 27.82 -48.48
C ALA A 182 7.48 28.97 -49.51
N LYS A 183 8.68 29.46 -49.85
CA LYS A 183 8.91 30.52 -50.83
C LYS A 183 8.51 30.11 -52.25
N ASP A 184 8.87 28.90 -52.68
CA ASP A 184 8.63 28.45 -54.05
C ASP A 184 7.18 27.94 -54.21
N MET A 185 6.65 27.29 -53.17
CA MET A 185 5.22 26.96 -53.08
C MET A 185 4.34 28.22 -53.22
N GLY A 186 4.66 29.30 -52.49
CA GLY A 186 3.89 30.55 -52.57
C GLY A 186 3.91 31.18 -53.97
N LYS A 187 5.06 31.18 -54.66
CA LYS A 187 5.16 31.69 -56.04
C LYS A 187 4.40 30.86 -57.07
N ILE A 188 4.37 29.54 -56.88
CA ILE A 188 3.65 28.61 -57.77
C ILE A 188 2.14 28.79 -57.55
N LEU A 189 1.66 28.79 -56.30
CA LEU A 189 0.24 29.01 -55.98
C LEU A 189 -0.26 30.37 -56.51
N ALA A 190 0.58 31.41 -56.46
CA ALA A 190 0.25 32.74 -57.01
C ALA A 190 0.08 32.77 -58.54
N LYS A 191 0.56 31.75 -59.28
CA LYS A 191 0.44 31.64 -60.74
C LYS A 191 -0.52 30.53 -61.19
N MET A 192 -1.23 29.91 -60.24
CA MET A 192 -2.29 28.93 -60.49
C MET A 192 -3.67 29.60 -60.53
N ASP A 193 -4.66 28.86 -61.01
CA ASP A 193 -6.07 29.23 -60.88
C ASP A 193 -6.47 29.37 -59.39
N PRO A 194 -7.12 30.49 -59.00
CA PRO A 194 -7.48 30.76 -57.60
C PRO A 194 -8.35 29.68 -56.94
N ALA A 195 -9.27 29.05 -57.67
CA ALA A 195 -10.17 28.04 -57.10
C ALA A 195 -9.42 26.73 -56.82
N LYS A 196 -8.52 26.34 -57.73
CA LYS A 196 -7.65 25.16 -57.52
C LYS A 196 -6.60 25.41 -56.42
N ALA A 197 -6.02 26.61 -56.37
CA ALA A 197 -5.07 26.98 -55.32
C ALA A 197 -5.70 26.98 -53.91
N ALA A 198 -6.94 27.46 -53.77
CA ALA A 198 -7.68 27.40 -52.51
C ALA A 198 -7.92 25.95 -52.05
N SER A 199 -8.35 25.09 -52.97
CA SER A 199 -8.58 23.67 -52.70
C SER A 199 -7.30 22.93 -52.28
N LEU A 200 -6.17 23.25 -52.92
CA LEU A 200 -4.86 22.71 -52.54
C LEU A 200 -4.40 23.21 -51.18
N THR A 201 -4.63 24.48 -50.85
CA THR A 201 -4.27 25.06 -49.55
C THR A 201 -5.06 24.42 -48.42
N GLU A 202 -6.37 24.18 -48.61
CA GLU A 202 -7.20 23.46 -47.63
C GLU A 202 -6.69 22.03 -47.42
N MET A 203 -6.27 21.35 -48.49
CA MET A 203 -5.70 20.01 -48.42
C MET A 203 -4.33 20.01 -47.69
N LEU A 204 -3.49 21.02 -47.93
CA LEU A 204 -2.20 21.17 -47.25
C LEU A 204 -2.35 21.44 -45.75
N GLN A 205 -3.39 22.17 -45.33
CA GLN A 205 -3.69 22.41 -43.91
C GLN A 205 -4.06 21.13 -43.15
N LYS A 206 -4.71 20.16 -43.81
CA LYS A 206 -5.09 18.86 -43.21
C LYS A 206 -3.89 17.94 -42.96
N GLY A 207 -2.73 18.23 -43.58
CA GLY A 207 -1.48 17.49 -43.42
C GLY A 207 -1.48 16.11 -44.11
N PRO A 208 -0.30 15.48 -44.27
CA PRO A 208 -0.20 14.14 -44.82
C PRO A 208 -0.87 13.10 -43.90
N PRO A 209 -1.50 12.02 -44.44
CA PRO A 209 -1.59 11.66 -45.85
C PRO A 209 -2.73 12.39 -46.60
N PHE A 210 -2.42 12.97 -47.77
CA PHE A 210 -3.38 13.66 -48.63
C PHE A 210 -4.26 12.65 -49.40
N LYS A 211 -5.41 12.26 -48.82
CA LYS A 211 -6.39 11.35 -49.44
C LYS A 211 -7.38 12.12 -50.33
N ALA A 212 -7.79 11.49 -51.43
CA ALA A 212 -8.84 12.04 -52.30
C ALA A 212 -10.17 12.20 -51.55
N PRO A 213 -10.91 13.30 -51.75
CA PRO A 213 -12.34 13.31 -51.46
C PRO A 213 -13.05 12.19 -52.24
N PRO A 214 -14.05 11.50 -51.66
CA PRO A 214 -14.81 10.49 -52.37
C PRO A 214 -15.46 11.11 -53.63
N PRO A 215 -15.58 10.36 -54.75
CA PRO A 215 -16.18 10.88 -55.97
C PRO A 215 -17.61 11.35 -55.71
N PRO A 216 -18.05 12.46 -56.33
CA PRO A 216 -19.42 12.93 -56.19
C PRO A 216 -20.39 11.81 -56.62
N PRO A 217 -21.51 11.62 -55.90
CA PRO A 217 -22.49 10.62 -56.26
C PRO A 217 -22.97 10.84 -57.71
N PRO A 218 -23.17 9.76 -58.49
CA PRO A 218 -23.62 9.88 -59.86
C PRO A 218 -24.93 10.68 -59.90
N PRO A 219 -25.11 11.53 -60.93
CA PRO A 219 -26.34 12.31 -61.07
C PRO A 219 -27.53 11.34 -61.02
N PRO A 220 -28.61 11.69 -60.29
CA PRO A 220 -29.78 10.84 -60.22
C PRO A 220 -30.27 10.58 -61.64
N LYS A 221 -30.38 9.29 -61.98
CA LYS A 221 -30.95 8.87 -63.26
C LYS A 221 -32.31 9.59 -63.43
N PRO A 222 -32.62 10.10 -64.64
CA PRO A 222 -33.96 10.58 -64.93
C PRO A 222 -34.94 9.50 -64.49
N LYS A 223 -35.91 9.88 -63.65
CA LYS A 223 -37.06 9.02 -63.40
C LYS A 223 -37.76 8.91 -64.74
N ASP A 224 -37.80 7.71 -65.30
CA ASP A 224 -38.75 7.39 -66.34
C ASP A 224 -40.14 7.59 -65.72
N GLU A 225 -40.72 8.77 -65.99
CA GLU A 225 -42.16 8.93 -66.01
C GLU A 225 -42.61 8.12 -67.23
N ASP A 226 -43.23 6.97 -67.01
CA ASP A 226 -44.44 6.51 -67.72
C ASP A 226 -44.77 5.05 -67.39
N GLU A 227 -46.07 4.85 -67.10
CA GLU A 227 -46.89 3.63 -66.82
C GLU A 227 -46.91 3.04 -65.40
#